data_AF-A0A6C0C2Y7-F1
#
_entry.id   AF-A0A6C0C2Y7-F1
#
_cell.length_a   1.000
_cell.length_b   1.000
_cell.length_c   1.000
_cell.angle_alpha   90.00
_cell.angle_beta   90.00
_cell.angle_gamma   90.00
#
_symmetry.space_group_name_H-M   'P 1'
#
loop_
_entity.id
_entity.type
_entity.pdbx_description
1 polymer ?
#
loop_
_entity_poly.entity_id
_entity_poly.type
_entity_poly.pdbx_seq_one_letter_code
_entity_poly.pdbx_strand_id
1 'polypeptide(L)'
;MTKHNEPNIIYYLHESSEQNNDISYEEILQQVNEMDDAEELSFTDDDIDVGMDDYLALELDYRTNYIKKDIDMIADYYTISKRKKRKDELIEDIVLFEKDPVNIQKTYQRKKLWRYIEEIKKDKYLRQFLILD
;
A
#
# COMPACT_ATOMS: atom_id res chain seq x y z
N MET A 1 -8.06 29.72 -31.74
CA MET A 1 -8.82 29.46 -30.49
C MET A 1 -9.79 28.32 -30.75
N THR A 2 -9.35 27.08 -30.53
CA THR A 2 -10.18 25.87 -30.66
C THR A 2 -10.86 25.62 -29.31
N LYS A 3 -12.18 25.78 -29.26
CA LYS A 3 -13.00 25.47 -28.09
C LYS A 3 -13.15 23.95 -28.00
N HIS A 4 -12.67 23.34 -26.92
CA HIS A 4 -12.98 21.96 -26.58
C HIS A 4 -14.47 21.90 -26.20
N ASN A 5 -15.23 21.14 -26.98
CA ASN A 5 -16.65 20.89 -26.75
C ASN A 5 -16.75 19.54 -26.03
N GLU A 6 -16.72 19.55 -24.70
CA GLU A 6 -16.99 18.34 -23.92
C GLU A 6 -18.50 18.07 -23.90
N PRO A 7 -18.97 16.84 -24.14
CA PRO A 7 -20.39 16.55 -24.13
C PRO A 7 -20.91 16.55 -22.69
N ASN A 8 -21.77 17.53 -22.36
CA ASN A 8 -22.55 17.50 -21.12
C ASN A 8 -23.47 16.28 -21.13
N ILE A 9 -23.24 15.36 -20.19
CA ILE A 9 -24.13 14.22 -19.99
C ILE A 9 -25.35 14.71 -19.20
N ILE A 10 -26.52 14.63 -19.80
CA ILE A 10 -27.81 14.93 -19.15
C ILE A 10 -28.49 13.59 -18.87
N TYR A 11 -28.83 13.35 -17.61
CA TYR A 11 -29.55 12.16 -17.17
C TYR A 11 -30.95 12.54 -16.65
N TYR A 12 -31.88 11.60 -16.75
CA TYR A 12 -33.20 11.70 -16.14
C TYR A 12 -33.45 10.40 -15.39
N LEU A 13 -33.87 10.51 -14.13
CA LEU A 13 -34.26 9.39 -13.30
C LEU A 13 -35.72 9.04 -13.64
N HIS A 14 -35.95 7.79 -14.01
CA HIS A 14 -37.28 7.23 -14.14
C HIS A 14 -37.45 6.14 -13.10
N GLU A 15 -38.21 6.44 -12.05
CA GLU A 15 -38.68 5.45 -11.10
C GLU A 15 -39.88 4.72 -11.73
N SER A 16 -39.68 3.44 -12.01
CA SER A 16 -40.77 2.51 -12.27
C SER A 16 -41.55 2.29 -10.97
N SER A 17 -42.73 2.88 -10.87
CA SER A 17 -43.64 2.73 -9.73
C SER A 17 -44.30 1.35 -9.74
N GLU A 18 -43.52 0.29 -9.58
CA GLU A 18 -44.05 -1.06 -9.32
C GLU A 18 -43.18 -1.76 -8.28
N GLN A 19 -43.43 -1.43 -7.01
CA GLN A 19 -43.62 -2.37 -5.90
C GLN A 19 -43.94 -1.55 -4.64
N ASN A 20 -45.16 -1.67 -4.13
CA ASN A 20 -45.52 -1.26 -2.78
C ASN A 20 -44.80 -2.20 -1.80
N ASN A 21 -43.53 -1.95 -1.51
CA ASN A 21 -42.86 -2.50 -0.35
C ASN A 21 -43.10 -1.52 0.78
N ASP A 22 -44.24 -1.67 1.45
CA ASP A 22 -44.60 -0.90 2.65
C ASP A 22 -43.71 -1.40 3.81
N ILE A 23 -42.42 -1.04 3.75
CA ILE A 23 -41.44 -1.38 4.77
C ILE A 23 -41.71 -0.45 5.94
N SER A 24 -42.13 -1.02 7.07
CA SER A 24 -42.43 -0.26 8.27
C SER A 24 -41.15 0.34 8.85
N TYR A 25 -41.23 1.55 9.39
CA TYR A 25 -40.13 2.17 10.12
C TYR A 25 -39.60 1.27 11.25
N GLU A 26 -40.48 0.50 11.89
CA GLU A 26 -40.09 -0.45 12.93
C GLU A 26 -39.26 -1.62 12.38
N GLU A 27 -39.52 -2.05 11.15
CA GLU A 27 -38.79 -3.14 10.50
C GLU A 27 -37.35 -2.71 10.14
N ILE A 28 -37.18 -1.45 9.76
CA ILE A 28 -35.86 -0.83 9.53
C ILE A 28 -35.09 -0.71 10.85
N LEU A 29 -35.74 -0.23 11.92
CA LEU A 29 -35.10 -0.11 13.23
C LEU A 29 -34.69 -1.47 13.80
N GLN A 30 -35.53 -2.49 13.59
CA GLN A 30 -35.20 -3.85 14.00
C GLN A 30 -33.99 -4.39 13.24
N GLN A 31 -33.92 -4.19 11.92
CA GLN A 31 -32.73 -4.56 11.14
C GLN A 31 -31.46 -3.83 11.60
N VAL A 32 -31.54 -2.54 11.89
CA VAL A 32 -30.38 -1.75 12.36
C VAL A 32 -29.91 -2.27 13.72
N ASN A 33 -30.82 -2.54 14.66
CA ASN A 33 -30.46 -3.10 15.96
C ASN A 33 -29.87 -4.51 15.85
N GLU A 34 -30.41 -5.36 14.96
CA GLU A 34 -29.85 -6.70 14.71
C GLU A 34 -28.46 -6.63 14.06
N MET A 35 -28.17 -5.57 13.29
CA MET A 35 -26.84 -5.29 12.74
C MET A 35 -25.87 -4.75 13.80
N ASP A 36 -26.32 -3.89 14.69
CA ASP A 36 -25.52 -3.33 15.79
C ASP A 36 -25.19 -4.41 16.86
N ASP A 37 -26.12 -5.31 17.17
CA ASP A 37 -25.88 -6.46 18.05
C ASP A 37 -24.93 -7.50 17.43
N ALA A 38 -24.86 -7.57 16.09
CA ALA A 38 -23.88 -8.37 15.37
C ALA A 38 -22.50 -7.68 15.29
N GLU A 39 -22.42 -6.36 15.52
CA GLU A 39 -21.17 -5.60 15.58
C GLU A 39 -20.47 -5.69 16.95
N GLU A 40 -21.11 -6.31 17.96
CA GLU A 40 -20.40 -7.02 19.04
C GLU A 40 -19.77 -8.34 18.52
N LEU A 41 -19.28 -8.30 17.28
CA LEU A 41 -18.36 -9.25 16.68
C LEU A 41 -17.11 -9.24 17.54
N SER A 42 -17.00 -10.25 18.40
CA SER A 42 -15.74 -10.64 19.01
C SER A 42 -14.66 -10.62 17.93
N PHE A 43 -13.69 -9.71 18.03
CA PHE A 43 -12.45 -9.80 17.27
C PHE A 43 -11.87 -11.19 17.49
N THR A 44 -12.08 -12.11 16.56
CA THR A 44 -11.48 -13.44 16.63
C THR A 44 -10.02 -13.29 16.22
N ASP A 45 -9.15 -14.05 16.87
CA ASP A 45 -7.69 -14.04 16.67
C ASP A 45 -7.28 -14.18 15.18
N ASP A 46 -8.17 -14.68 14.32
CA ASP A 46 -8.02 -14.83 12.87
C ASP A 46 -8.02 -13.51 12.07
N ASP A 47 -8.57 -12.40 12.57
CA ASP A 47 -8.58 -11.10 11.85
C ASP A 47 -7.26 -10.30 11.99
N ILE A 48 -6.36 -10.75 12.89
CA ILE A 48 -5.03 -10.16 13.09
C ILE A 48 -4.06 -10.57 11.95
N ASP A 49 -4.39 -11.60 11.18
CA ASP A 49 -3.48 -12.29 10.25
C ASP A 49 -3.19 -11.50 8.96
N VAL A 50 -4.17 -10.75 8.42
CA VAL A 50 -4.06 -10.14 7.07
C VAL A 50 -2.94 -9.10 6.97
N GLY A 51 -2.60 -8.43 8.08
CA GLY A 51 -1.54 -7.43 8.11
C GLY A 51 -0.13 -8.01 8.25
N MET A 52 0.01 -9.17 8.91
CA MET A 52 1.30 -9.70 9.32
C MET A 52 2.04 -10.42 8.19
N ASP A 53 1.30 -11.14 7.34
CA ASP A 53 1.82 -11.79 6.12
C ASP A 53 2.60 -10.80 5.25
N ASP A 54 2.06 -9.60 5.14
CA ASP A 54 2.56 -8.52 4.32
C ASP A 54 3.90 -7.95 4.83
N TYR A 55 4.14 -8.02 6.13
CA TYR A 55 5.42 -7.70 6.76
C TYR A 55 6.43 -8.83 6.56
N LEU A 56 6.02 -10.06 6.84
CA LEU A 56 6.87 -11.26 6.75
C LEU A 56 7.37 -11.48 5.32
N ALA A 57 6.50 -11.31 4.33
CA ALA A 57 6.86 -11.41 2.92
C ALA A 57 7.94 -10.39 2.53
N LEU A 58 7.83 -9.15 3.01
CA LEU A 58 8.79 -8.09 2.71
C LEU A 58 10.13 -8.31 3.43
N GLU A 59 10.09 -8.76 4.69
CA GLU A 59 11.29 -9.14 5.44
C GLU A 59 12.03 -10.29 4.76
N LEU A 60 11.30 -11.32 4.31
CA LEU A 60 11.86 -12.47 3.60
C LEU A 60 12.48 -12.06 2.27
N ASP A 61 11.81 -11.18 1.50
CA ASP A 61 12.35 -10.64 0.24
C ASP A 61 13.69 -9.94 0.47
N TYR A 62 13.76 -9.02 1.44
CA TYR A 62 15.02 -8.35 1.77
C TYR A 62 16.10 -9.29 2.29
N ARG A 63 15.73 -10.30 3.06
CA ARG A 63 16.67 -11.28 3.60
C ARG A 63 17.30 -12.12 2.49
N THR A 64 16.49 -12.53 1.50
CA THR A 64 16.87 -13.47 0.43
C THR A 64 17.51 -12.80 -0.78
N ASN A 65 16.98 -11.66 -1.23
CA ASN A 65 17.33 -11.08 -2.53
C ASN A 65 18.38 -9.95 -2.47
N TYR A 66 18.70 -9.44 -1.27
CA TYR A 66 19.58 -8.28 -1.10
C TYR A 66 20.82 -8.64 -0.28
N ILE A 67 21.99 -8.13 -0.66
CA ILE A 67 23.20 -8.25 0.16
C ILE A 67 23.25 -7.13 1.20
N LYS A 68 24.10 -7.26 2.22
CA LYS A 68 24.25 -6.24 3.28
C LYS A 68 24.52 -4.84 2.73
N LYS A 69 25.32 -4.73 1.65
CA LYS A 69 25.60 -3.45 0.98
C LYS A 69 24.33 -2.78 0.45
N ASP A 70 23.41 -3.55 -0.15
CA ASP A 70 22.16 -3.01 -0.67
C ASP A 70 21.24 -2.54 0.47
N ILE A 71 21.16 -3.33 1.55
CA ILE A 71 20.40 -2.98 2.75
C ILE A 71 20.94 -1.68 3.38
N ASP A 72 22.26 -1.55 3.48
CA ASP A 72 22.89 -0.34 4.02
C ASP A 72 22.60 0.89 3.12
N MET A 73 22.58 0.73 1.80
CA MET A 73 22.24 1.79 0.85
C MET A 73 20.77 2.23 0.97
N ILE A 74 19.84 1.28 1.18
CA ILE A 74 18.42 1.59 1.44
C ILE A 74 18.27 2.32 2.78
N ALA A 75 18.95 1.85 3.83
CA ALA A 75 18.94 2.50 5.14
C ALA A 75 19.47 3.94 5.04
N ASP A 76 20.55 4.18 4.28
CA ASP A 76 21.08 5.52 4.06
C ASP A 76 20.09 6.43 3.33
N TYR A 77 19.39 5.92 2.32
CA TYR A 77 18.34 6.67 1.60
C TYR A 77 17.22 7.13 2.54
N TYR A 78 16.81 6.29 3.48
CA TYR A 78 15.81 6.63 4.49
C TYR A 78 16.38 7.34 5.72
N THR A 79 17.69 7.57 5.77
CA THR A 79 18.38 8.14 6.94
C THR A 79 18.21 7.32 8.22
N ILE A 80 18.07 5.99 8.09
CA ILE A 80 17.98 5.03 9.19
C ILE A 80 19.37 4.80 9.78
N SER A 81 19.49 4.77 11.11
CA SER A 81 20.77 4.58 11.78
C SER A 81 21.31 3.16 11.62
N LYS A 82 22.47 3.04 10.97
CA LYS A 82 23.20 1.77 10.80
C LYS A 82 24.09 1.39 11.98
N ARG A 83 24.23 2.29 12.97
CA ARG A 83 25.22 2.12 14.05
C ARG A 83 24.86 0.90 14.89
N LYS A 84 25.82 -0.04 14.99
CA LYS A 84 25.70 -1.29 15.77
C LYS A 84 24.56 -2.20 15.33
N LYS A 85 24.07 -2.08 14.08
CA LYS A 85 22.99 -2.93 13.55
C LYS A 85 23.50 -3.96 12.55
N ARG A 86 23.07 -5.21 12.73
CA ARG A 86 23.29 -6.34 11.81
C ARG A 86 22.39 -6.20 10.57
N LYS A 87 22.53 -7.12 9.61
CA LYS A 87 21.71 -7.12 8.39
C LYS A 87 20.23 -7.25 8.75
N ASP A 88 19.88 -8.25 9.57
CA ASP A 88 18.48 -8.54 9.91
C ASP A 88 17.82 -7.39 10.68
N GLU A 89 18.51 -6.81 11.67
CA GLU A 89 18.01 -5.65 12.43
C GLU A 89 17.73 -4.43 11.52
N LEU A 90 18.55 -4.22 10.48
CA LEU A 90 18.26 -3.16 9.50
C LEU A 90 17.09 -3.49 8.59
N ILE A 91 16.91 -4.76 8.24
CA ILE A 91 15.76 -5.18 7.43
C ILE A 91 14.48 -4.90 8.20
N GLU A 92 14.43 -5.25 9.48
CA GLU A 92 13.29 -4.96 10.37
C GLU A 92 13.00 -3.46 10.41
N ASP A 93 14.01 -2.61 10.63
CA ASP A 93 13.83 -1.15 10.61
C ASP A 93 13.29 -0.63 9.28
N ILE A 94 13.81 -1.16 8.16
CA ILE A 94 13.39 -0.76 6.81
C ILE A 94 11.94 -1.18 6.56
N VAL A 95 11.58 -2.41 6.90
CA VAL A 95 10.21 -2.92 6.73
C VAL A 95 9.24 -2.08 7.57
N LEU A 96 9.59 -1.80 8.83
CA LEU A 96 8.78 -0.94 9.70
C LEU A 96 8.64 0.47 9.13
N PHE A 97 9.72 1.06 8.63
CA PHE A 97 9.68 2.36 7.96
C PHE A 97 8.77 2.36 6.73
N GLU A 98 8.83 1.31 5.92
CA GLU A 98 8.09 1.22 4.66
C GLU A 98 6.61 0.94 4.82
N LYS A 99 6.23 0.26 5.90
CA LYS A 99 4.83 -0.04 6.24
C LYS A 99 4.13 1.10 6.97
N ASP A 100 4.89 2.06 7.51
CA ASP A 100 4.32 3.30 8.04
C ASP A 100 3.64 4.10 6.90
N PRO A 101 2.31 4.35 6.97
CA PRO A 101 1.58 5.11 5.95
C PRO A 101 2.14 6.51 5.69
N VAL A 102 2.77 7.14 6.70
CA VAL A 102 3.38 8.47 6.57
C VAL A 102 4.57 8.44 5.59
N ASN A 103 5.22 7.29 5.44
CA ASN A 103 6.39 7.12 4.59
C ASN A 103 6.05 6.59 3.19
N ILE A 104 4.79 6.32 2.88
CA ILE A 104 4.37 5.66 1.62
C ILE A 104 4.93 6.36 0.36
N GLN A 105 4.96 7.69 0.35
CA GLN A 105 5.48 8.47 -0.77
C GLN A 105 7.00 8.29 -0.93
N LYS A 106 7.75 8.29 0.18
CA LYS A 106 9.20 8.07 0.18
C LYS A 106 9.52 6.65 -0.26
N THR A 107 8.78 5.66 0.25
CA THR A 107 8.92 4.25 -0.13
C THR A 107 8.67 4.06 -1.63
N TYR A 108 7.61 4.66 -2.16
CA TYR A 108 7.31 4.62 -3.59
C TYR A 108 8.43 5.24 -4.43
N GLN A 109 8.92 6.43 -4.04
CA GLN A 109 10.03 7.10 -4.74
C GLN A 109 11.30 6.25 -4.74
N ARG A 110 11.66 5.65 -3.60
CA ARG A 110 12.81 4.73 -3.48
C ARG A 110 12.69 3.57 -4.46
N LYS A 111 11.57 2.84 -4.43
CA LYS A 111 11.31 1.70 -5.35
C LYS A 111 11.39 2.13 -6.81
N LYS A 112 10.83 3.29 -7.15
CA LYS A 112 10.86 3.86 -8.51
C LYS A 112 12.29 4.18 -8.97
N LEU A 113 13.09 4.81 -8.12
CA LEU A 113 14.49 5.14 -8.45
C LEU A 113 15.35 3.89 -8.61
N TRP A 114 15.16 2.88 -7.76
CA TRP A 114 15.86 1.59 -7.89
C TRP A 114 15.52 0.90 -9.21
N ARG A 115 14.25 0.90 -9.61
CA ARG A 115 13.85 0.36 -10.92
C ARG A 115 14.55 1.09 -12.06
N TYR A 116 14.67 2.43 -12.01
CA TYR A 116 15.42 3.18 -13.03
C TYR A 116 16.90 2.82 -13.05
N ILE A 117 17.51 2.62 -11.88
CA ILE A 117 18.89 2.14 -11.77
C ILE A 117 19.04 0.78 -12.46
N GLU A 118 18.11 -0.15 -12.25
CA GLU A 118 18.14 -1.47 -12.90
C GLU A 118 18.00 -1.39 -14.41
N GLU A 119 17.12 -0.52 -14.92
CA GLU A 119 16.96 -0.31 -16.36
C GLU A 119 18.24 0.32 -16.96
N ILE A 120 18.84 1.30 -16.29
CA ILE A 120 20.13 1.90 -16.70
C ILE A 120 21.25 0.85 -16.70
N LYS A 121 21.27 -0.05 -15.70
CA LYS A 121 22.25 -1.16 -15.64
C LYS A 121 22.10 -2.11 -16.83
N LYS A 122 20.92 -2.31 -17.38
CA LYS A 122 20.71 -3.17 -18.57
C LYS A 122 21.16 -2.49 -19.86
N ASP A 123 21.10 -1.16 -19.92
CA ASP A 123 21.52 -0.42 -21.10
C ASP A 123 23.03 -0.59 -21.40
N LYS A 124 23.39 -0.60 -22.69
CA LYS A 124 24.78 -0.83 -23.11
C LYS A 124 25.66 0.41 -22.92
N TYR A 125 25.11 1.60 -23.12
CA TYR A 125 25.85 2.85 -23.11
C TYR A 125 25.78 3.52 -21.74
N LEU A 126 24.58 3.69 -21.17
CA LEU A 126 24.37 4.43 -19.92
C LEU A 126 24.95 3.74 -18.70
N ARG A 127 25.02 2.39 -18.68
CA ARG A 127 25.65 1.65 -17.57
C ARG A 127 27.07 2.13 -17.27
N GLN A 128 27.82 2.58 -18.27
CA GLN A 128 29.22 3.01 -18.08
C GLN A 128 29.35 4.29 -17.24
N PHE A 129 28.27 5.07 -17.10
CA PHE A 129 28.24 6.29 -16.30
C PHE A 129 27.59 6.09 -14.92
N LEU A 130 27.05 4.91 -14.65
CA LEU A 130 26.41 4.62 -13.38
C LEU A 130 27.48 4.22 -12.35
N ILE A 131 27.73 5.11 -11.39
CA ILE A 131 28.66 4.87 -10.27
C ILE A 131 27.81 4.76 -9.00
N LEU A 132 27.82 3.58 -8.38
CA LEU A 132 27.15 3.27 -7.12
C LEU A 132 28.17 2.62 -6.19
N ASP A 133 28.85 3.44 -5.40
CA ASP A 133 29.88 3.02 -4.43
C ASP A 133 29.28 2.45 -3.15
#